data_AF-A0A2H0CZW9-F1
#
_entry.id   AF-A0A2H0CZW9-F1
#
_cell.length_a   1.000
_cell.length_b   1.000
_cell.length_c   1.000
_cell.angle_alpha   90.00
_cell.angle_beta   90.00
_cell.angle_gamma   90.00
#
_symmetry.space_group_name_H-M   'P 1'
#
loop_
_entity.id
_entity.type
_entity.pdbx_description
1 polymer ?
#
loop_
_entity_poly.entity_id
_entity_poly.type
_entity_poly.pdbx_seq_one_letter_code
_entity_poly.pdbx_strand_id
1 'polypeptide(L)'
;MSIALKQLRKEAIIFCPLCDKDYRLSKMKVIENTGETALVHSHCPRCQGAVLSLLYTDFLGVTMMAVITDMNYDDTIRIKDSGMVKEDDVLEVYKKID
;
A
#
# COMPACT_ATOMS: atom_id res chain seq x y z
N MET A 1 -18.48 2.78 4.49
CA MET A 1 -17.11 2.79 5.07
C MET A 1 -16.59 1.36 5.02
N SER A 2 -15.52 1.10 4.25
CA SER A 2 -15.01 -0.27 4.00
C SER A 2 -14.68 -1.02 5.29
N ILE A 3 -14.96 -2.32 5.34
CA ILE A 3 -14.65 -3.21 6.47
C ILE A 3 -13.14 -3.19 6.78
N ALA A 4 -12.30 -3.15 5.74
CA ALA A 4 -10.84 -3.02 5.89
C ALA A 4 -10.42 -1.74 6.63
N LEU A 5 -11.09 -0.62 6.36
CA LEU A 5 -10.84 0.67 7.03
C LEU A 5 -11.24 0.62 8.52
N LYS A 6 -12.25 -0.18 8.88
CA LYS A 6 -12.58 -0.44 10.29
C LYS A 6 -11.54 -1.35 10.95
N GLN A 7 -11.09 -2.39 10.26
CA GLN A 7 -10.08 -3.34 10.75
C GLN A 7 -8.76 -2.63 11.02
N LEU A 8 -8.24 -1.89 10.03
CA LEU A 8 -7.01 -1.12 10.15
C LEU A 8 -7.07 -0.07 11.26
N ARG A 9 -8.18 0.67 11.38
CA ARG A 9 -8.34 1.67 12.44
C ARG A 9 -8.36 1.04 13.85
N LYS A 10 -8.87 -0.18 13.98
CA LYS A 10 -8.99 -0.88 15.27
C LYS A 10 -7.65 -1.51 15.67
N GLU A 11 -6.92 -2.07 14.71
CA GLU A 11 -5.71 -2.86 14.96
C GLU A 11 -4.40 -2.06 14.76
N ALA A 12 -4.45 -0.87 14.14
CA ALA A 12 -3.26 -0.05 13.89
C ALA A 12 -3.53 1.46 14.06
N ILE A 13 -2.67 2.15 14.80
CA ILE A 13 -2.58 3.61 14.76
C ILE A 13 -1.71 3.98 13.57
N ILE A 14 -2.31 4.54 12.52
CA ILE A 14 -1.61 4.82 11.26
C ILE A 14 -1.12 6.26 11.25
N PHE A 15 0.13 6.45 11.69
CA PHE A 15 0.88 7.68 11.44
C PHE A 15 1.58 7.61 10.09
N CYS A 16 1.83 8.77 9.49
CA CYS A 16 2.69 8.87 8.32
C CYS A 16 4.14 8.54 8.72
N PRO A 17 4.74 7.45 8.21
CA PRO A 17 6.11 7.05 8.59
C PRO A 17 7.18 8.03 8.10
N LEU A 18 6.79 9.03 7.31
CA LEU A 18 7.67 10.05 6.75
C LEU A 18 7.68 11.36 7.54
N CYS A 19 6.62 11.66 8.29
CA CYS A 19 6.49 12.96 8.96
C CYS A 19 5.75 12.95 10.30
N ASP A 20 5.44 11.75 10.82
CA ASP A 20 4.79 11.49 12.11
C ASP A 20 3.46 12.22 12.33
N LYS A 21 2.75 12.54 11.25
CA LYS A 21 1.40 13.09 11.32
C LYS A 21 0.34 12.06 10.98
N ASP A 22 -0.82 12.23 11.59
CA ASP A 22 -1.96 11.33 11.40
C ASP A 22 -2.34 11.17 9.94
N TYR A 23 -2.49 9.92 9.50
CA TYR A 23 -3.25 9.68 8.29
C TYR A 23 -4.72 10.00 8.56
N ARG A 24 -5.26 10.97 7.82
CA ARG A 24 -6.71 11.11 7.75
C ARG A 24 -7.25 9.90 7.00
N LEU A 25 -7.98 9.02 7.71
CA LEU A 25 -8.61 7.81 7.16
C LEU A 25 -9.43 8.07 5.89
N SER A 26 -9.98 9.28 5.72
CA SER A 26 -10.71 9.70 4.52
C SER A 26 -9.86 9.74 3.24
N LYS A 27 -8.54 9.70 3.35
CA LYS A 27 -7.57 9.71 2.23
C LYS A 27 -6.96 8.33 1.97
N MET A 28 -7.34 7.31 2.73
CA MET A 28 -6.92 5.93 2.48
C MET A 28 -7.85 5.28 1.48
N LYS A 29 -7.28 4.68 0.44
CA LYS A 29 -8.02 3.96 -0.59
C LYS A 29 -7.69 2.49 -0.53
N VAL A 30 -8.71 1.68 -0.30
CA VAL A 30 -8.58 0.22 -0.33
C VAL A 30 -8.38 -0.19 -1.78
N ILE A 31 -7.30 -0.93 -2.03
CA ILE A 31 -6.99 -1.52 -3.33
C ILE A 31 -7.60 -2.92 -3.40
N GLU A 32 -7.37 -3.72 -2.36
CA GLU A 32 -7.86 -5.08 -2.28
C GLU A 32 -8.26 -5.40 -0.84
N ASN A 33 -9.30 -6.21 -0.69
CA ASN A 33 -9.72 -6.74 0.60
C ASN A 33 -10.27 -8.14 0.38
N THR A 34 -9.45 -9.14 0.66
CA THR A 34 -9.88 -10.54 0.79
C THR A 34 -9.93 -10.84 2.29
N GLY A 35 -10.78 -11.75 2.77
CA GLY A 35 -11.11 -11.86 4.21
C GLY A 35 -9.90 -11.82 5.18
N GLU A 36 -8.75 -12.32 4.74
CA GLU A 36 -7.48 -12.36 5.49
C GLU A 36 -6.50 -11.24 5.12
N THR A 37 -6.65 -10.56 3.98
CA THR A 37 -5.73 -9.52 3.50
C THR A 37 -6.42 -8.19 3.20
N ALA A 38 -5.83 -7.09 3.64
CA ALA A 38 -6.21 -5.75 3.20
C ALA A 38 -5.01 -5.00 2.63
N LEU A 39 -5.07 -4.65 1.34
CA LEU A 39 -4.09 -3.81 0.67
C LEU A 39 -4.65 -2.39 0.54
N VAL A 40 -3.91 -1.40 1.05
CA VAL A 40 -4.39 -0.03 1.15
C VAL A 40 -3.32 0.97 0.71
N HIS A 41 -3.71 1.86 -0.20
CA HIS A 41 -2.92 3.02 -0.59
C HIS A 41 -3.27 4.21 0.30
N SER A 42 -2.25 4.88 0.83
CA SER A 42 -2.41 6.01 1.74
C SER A 42 -1.58 7.19 1.26
N HIS A 43 -2.24 8.33 1.01
CA HIS A 43 -1.58 9.58 0.63
C HIS A 43 -1.57 10.58 1.80
N CYS A 44 -0.38 11.03 2.21
CA CYS A 44 -0.26 11.99 3.30
C CYS A 44 -0.56 13.41 2.80
N PRO A 45 -1.58 14.12 3.31
CA PRO A 45 -1.89 15.47 2.85
C PRO A 45 -0.85 16.52 3.28
N ARG A 46 0.10 16.15 4.15
CA ARG A 46 1.12 17.07 4.69
C ARG A 46 2.43 17.00 3.93
N CYS A 47 3.06 15.83 3.89
CA CYS A 47 4.34 15.64 3.19
C CYS A 47 4.17 15.13 1.76
N GLN A 48 2.93 14.84 1.32
CA GLN A 48 2.62 14.26 0.01
C GLN A 48 3.25 12.88 -0.25
N GLY A 49 3.80 12.23 0.77
CA GLY A 49 4.31 10.87 0.65
C GLY A 49 3.18 9.85 0.51
N ALA A 50 3.43 8.83 -0.31
CA ALA A 50 2.53 7.70 -0.50
C ALA A 50 3.08 6.45 0.18
N VAL A 51 2.16 5.68 0.78
CA VAL A 51 2.46 4.43 1.46
C VAL A 51 1.48 3.37 0.98
N LEU A 52 2.01 2.21 0.62
CA LEU A 52 1.24 1.01 0.35
C LEU A 52 1.34 0.09 1.56
N SER A 53 0.22 -0.20 2.21
CA SER A 53 0.16 -1.04 3.41
C SER A 53 -0.58 -2.33 3.13
N LEU A 54 0.02 -3.45 3.53
CA LEU A 54 -0.60 -4.78 3.54
C LEU A 54 -0.84 -5.19 4.99
N LEU A 55 -2.10 -5.40 5.33
CA LEU A 55 -2.50 -6.07 6.56
C LEU A 55 -2.84 -7.52 6.21
N TYR A 56 -2.24 -8.48 6.90
CA TYR A 56 -2.57 -9.89 6.82
C TYR A 56 -3.00 -10.38 8.20
N THR A 57 -4.12 -11.08 8.28
CA THR A 57 -4.66 -11.64 9.52
C THR A 57 -4.84 -13.14 9.35
N ASP A 58 -4.20 -13.91 10.22
CA ASP A 58 -4.33 -15.37 10.30
C ASP A 58 -4.60 -15.81 11.74
N PHE A 59 -4.49 -17.12 12.00
CA PHE A 59 -4.69 -17.68 13.33
C PHE A 59 -3.56 -17.37 14.31
N LEU A 60 -2.37 -17.00 13.83
CA LEU A 60 -1.21 -16.60 14.65
C LEU A 60 -1.30 -15.12 15.04
N GLY A 61 -2.00 -14.31 14.27
CA GLY A 61 -2.34 -12.93 14.62
C GLY A 61 -2.40 -12.02 13.41
N VAL A 62 -1.97 -10.77 13.63
CA VAL A 62 -1.99 -9.71 12.62
C VAL A 62 -0.55 -9.37 12.23
N THR A 63 -0.24 -9.50 10.94
CA THR A 63 1.01 -9.04 10.34
C THR A 63 0.73 -7.77 9.53
N MET A 64 1.53 -6.73 9.72
CA MET A 64 1.42 -5.49 8.95
C MET A 64 2.75 -5.19 8.27
N MET A 65 2.71 -4.99 6.95
CA MET A 65 3.85 -4.54 6.15
C MET A 65 3.47 -3.23 5.46
N ALA A 66 4.43 -2.33 5.32
CA ALA A 66 4.22 -1.07 4.62
C ALA A 66 5.45 -0.72 3.79
N VAL A 67 5.22 -0.20 2.59
CA VAL A 67 6.25 0.28 1.68
C VAL A 67 5.98 1.74 1.38
N ILE A 68 7.00 2.58 1.55
CA ILE A 68 6.99 3.96 1.06
C ILE A 68 7.22 3.92 -0.45
N THR A 69 6.40 4.63 -1.20
CA THR A 69 6.44 4.61 -2.66
C THR A 69 6.11 6.00 -3.22
N ASP A 70 6.47 6.23 -4.46
CA ASP A 70 6.05 7.36 -5.28
C ASP A 70 4.77 7.08 -6.09
N MET A 71 4.27 5.83 -6.08
CA MET A 71 3.04 5.44 -6.77
C MET A 71 1.84 6.22 -6.24
N ASN A 72 1.05 6.76 -7.16
CA ASN A 72 -0.31 7.21 -6.82
C ASN A 72 -1.28 6.00 -6.79
N TYR A 73 -2.55 6.27 -6.45
CA TYR A 73 -3.56 5.21 -6.36
C TYR A 73 -3.76 4.47 -7.68
N ASP A 74 -3.81 5.21 -8.80
CA ASP A 74 -4.08 4.65 -10.12
C ASP A 74 -2.88 3.83 -10.63
N ASP A 75 -1.65 4.28 -10.33
CA ASP A 75 -0.43 3.49 -10.56
C ASP A 75 -0.48 2.17 -9.80
N THR A 76 -0.93 2.20 -8.55
CA THR A 76 -0.99 1.01 -7.73
C THR A 76 -2.02 0.01 -8.27
N ILE A 77 -3.18 0.49 -8.73
CA ILE A 77 -4.19 -0.36 -9.38
C ILE A 77 -3.62 -0.98 -10.67
N ARG A 78 -2.93 -0.18 -11.49
CA ARG A 78 -2.30 -0.64 -12.73
C ARG A 78 -1.24 -1.72 -12.47
N ILE A 79 -0.41 -1.54 -11.45
CA ILE A 79 0.72 -2.43 -11.14
C ILE A 79 0.25 -3.69 -10.40
N LYS A 80 -0.80 -3.61 -9.57
CA LYS A 80 -1.34 -4.77 -8.84
C LYS A 80 -1.68 -5.93 -9.76
N ASP A 81 -2.25 -5.61 -10.92
CA ASP A 81 -2.67 -6.60 -11.91
C ASP A 81 -1.59 -6.84 -12.98
N SER A 82 -0.42 -6.20 -12.86
CA SER A 82 0.75 -6.51 -13.69
C SER A 82 1.41 -7.80 -13.21
N GLY A 83 2.02 -8.54 -14.15
CA GLY A 83 2.75 -9.76 -13.81
C GLY A 83 3.92 -9.49 -12.86
N MET A 84 4.40 -10.53 -12.18
CA MET A 84 5.65 -10.44 -11.43
C MET A 84 6.78 -9.96 -12.35
N VAL A 85 7.57 -9.01 -11.85
CA VAL A 85 8.81 -8.58 -12.51
C VAL A 85 9.77 -9.78 -12.58
N LYS A 86 10.30 -10.03 -13.76
CA LYS A 86 11.25 -11.10 -14.08
C LYS A 86 12.62 -10.53 -14.43
N GLU A 87 13.61 -11.41 -14.50
CA GLU A 87 14.98 -11.07 -14.87
C GLU A 87 15.04 -10.41 -16.26
N ASP A 88 14.24 -10.90 -17.21
CA ASP A 88 14.18 -10.34 -18.56
C ASP A 88 13.67 -8.90 -18.58
N ASP A 89 12.74 -8.51 -17.70
CA ASP A 89 12.24 -7.14 -17.61
C ASP A 89 13.39 -6.18 -17.24
N VAL A 90 14.31 -6.63 -16.37
CA VAL A 90 15.49 -5.84 -15.98
C VAL A 90 16.44 -5.66 -17.17
N LEU A 91 16.68 -6.74 -17.94
CA LEU A 91 17.53 -6.69 -19.13
C LEU A 91 16.91 -5.82 -20.24
N GLU A 92 15.59 -5.82 -20.40
CA GLU A 92 14.89 -4.97 -21.35
C GLU A 92 15.00 -3.49 -21.01
N VAL A 93 14.92 -3.14 -19.72
CA VAL A 93 15.11 -1.75 -19.28
C VAL A 93 16.55 -1.31 -19.54
N TYR A 94 17.54 -2.13 -19.17
CA TYR A 94 18.97 -1.84 -19.39
C TYR A 94 19.28 -1.52 -20.86
N LYS A 95 18.78 -2.34 -21.80
CA LYS A 95 18.96 -2.13 -23.25
C LYS A 95 18.34 -0.84 -23.81
N LYS A 96 17.42 -0.20 -23.08
CA LYS A 96 16.74 1.04 -23.50
C LYS A 96 17.36 2.30 -22.90
N ILE A 97 18.20 2.15 -21.88
CA ILE A 97 18.83 3.28 -21.16
C ILE A 97 20.34 3.41 -21.45
N ASP A 98 20.95 2.39 -22.06
CA ASP A 98 22.30 2.40 -22.66
C ASP A 98 22.24 2.71 -24.16
#